data_AF-A0A925JYN7-F1
#
_entry.id   AF-A0A925JYN7-F1
#
_cell.length_a   1.000
_cell.length_b   1.000
_cell.length_c   1.000
_cell.angle_alpha   90.00
_cell.angle_beta   90.00
_cell.angle_gamma   90.00
#
_symmetry.space_group_name_H-M   'P 1'
#
loop_
_entity.id
_entity.type
_entity.pdbx_description
1 polymer ?
#
loop_
_entity_poly.entity_id
_entity_poly.type
_entity_poly.pdbx_seq_one_letter_code
_entity_poly.pdbx_strand_id
1 'polypeptide(L)'
;MIRFLIFFLTLHLAVSGQQKKIYLALDDHTDYVWAADEETYRQAFIEMIDYYVEQADKTKNEPPDWQSRFHVGGSFWVWVYERNKSPADFAKLMAAIRSGHISMPLNALDQTFGGTPTEAVLRSMYYAGSLEKRHKISIPLAIAMENQTLPYGLGALWAGAGARYSWKGICGCLTKLEKTTRRPYEIYWWKGADGSKILMKWNTMIVGDSGARTMGGYAEGRTPDREIAFVTKDPRFLSIYPYPEVGIFGKGWDDIKTTTEEFVNAAKKNSTPERKVIVSNMIDFF
;
A
#
# COMPACT_ATOMS: atom_id res chain seq x y z
N MET A 1 -62.89 -10.76 38.88
CA MET A 1 -62.34 -9.90 37.81
C MET A 1 -60.82 -9.97 37.88
N ILE A 2 -60.18 -10.80 37.07
CA ILE A 2 -58.71 -10.94 37.03
C ILE A 2 -58.23 -10.23 35.77
N ARG A 3 -57.45 -9.15 35.94
CA ARG A 3 -56.78 -8.44 34.85
C ARG A 3 -55.42 -9.08 34.60
N PHE A 4 -55.23 -9.65 33.42
CA PHE A 4 -53.91 -10.03 32.92
C PHE A 4 -53.21 -8.78 32.36
N LEU A 5 -52.03 -8.48 32.90
CA LEU A 5 -51.10 -7.49 32.37
C LEU A 5 -50.12 -8.23 31.44
N ILE A 6 -50.13 -7.92 30.15
CA ILE A 6 -49.16 -8.44 29.18
C ILE A 6 -47.99 -7.46 29.13
N PHE A 7 -46.80 -7.92 29.53
CA PHE A 7 -45.55 -7.18 29.41
C PHE A 7 -44.94 -7.46 28.03
N PHE A 8 -44.86 -6.45 27.17
CA PHE A 8 -44.09 -6.52 25.92
C PHE A 8 -42.61 -6.30 26.24
N LEU A 9 -41.81 -7.36 26.16
CA LEU A 9 -40.35 -7.29 26.24
C LEU A 9 -39.81 -6.92 24.85
N THR A 10 -39.48 -5.66 24.63
CA THR A 10 -38.79 -5.22 23.40
C THR A 10 -37.32 -5.62 23.49
N LEU A 11 -36.95 -6.71 22.82
CA LEU A 11 -35.56 -7.10 22.62
C LEU A 11 -34.88 -6.06 21.71
N HIS A 12 -34.04 -5.19 22.28
CA HIS A 12 -33.20 -4.30 21.48
C HIS A 12 -32.04 -5.11 20.92
N LEU A 13 -32.19 -5.59 19.69
CA LEU A 13 -31.05 -6.03 18.90
C LEU A 13 -30.19 -4.81 18.60
N ALA A 14 -29.04 -4.70 19.27
CA ALA A 14 -28.02 -3.74 18.88
C ALA A 14 -27.58 -4.07 17.46
N VAL A 15 -27.99 -3.26 16.49
CA VAL A 15 -27.41 -3.27 15.15
C VAL A 15 -25.98 -2.78 15.31
N SER A 16 -25.04 -3.72 15.44
CA SER A 16 -23.62 -3.39 15.30
C SER A 16 -23.41 -3.00 13.85
N GLY A 17 -23.26 -1.69 13.60
CA GLY A 17 -22.80 -1.20 12.31
C GLY A 17 -21.45 -1.83 11.98
N GLN A 18 -21.18 -2.07 10.69
CA GLN A 18 -19.90 -2.63 10.25
C GLN A 18 -18.76 -1.74 10.77
N GLN A 19 -17.85 -2.34 11.55
CA GLN A 19 -16.69 -1.64 12.10
C GLN A 19 -15.83 -1.12 10.94
N LYS A 20 -15.50 0.18 10.96
CA LYS A 20 -14.64 0.78 9.94
C LYS A 20 -13.23 0.21 10.06
N LYS A 21 -12.61 -0.20 8.95
CA LYS A 21 -11.23 -0.71 8.94
C LYS A 21 -10.33 0.26 8.18
N ILE A 22 -9.20 0.61 8.77
CA ILE A 22 -8.19 1.45 8.14
C ILE A 22 -6.89 0.67 8.07
N TYR A 23 -6.39 0.47 6.86
CA TYR A 23 -5.14 -0.22 6.56
C TYR A 23 -4.06 0.83 6.29
N LEU A 24 -3.10 0.94 7.22
CA LEU A 24 -1.96 1.83 7.13
C LEU A 24 -0.77 1.06 6.57
N ALA A 25 -0.44 1.28 5.30
CA ALA A 25 0.74 0.65 4.72
C ALA A 25 1.92 1.60 4.72
N LEU A 26 2.98 1.19 5.42
CA LEU A 26 4.27 1.83 5.32
C LEU A 26 4.93 1.36 4.03
N ASP A 27 4.56 2.05 2.96
CA ASP A 27 5.06 1.85 1.61
C ASP A 27 6.10 2.91 1.30
N ASP A 28 7.24 2.47 0.79
CA ASP A 28 8.33 3.34 0.40
C ASP A 28 8.29 3.60 -1.11
N HIS A 29 8.43 4.88 -1.45
CA HIS A 29 8.52 5.35 -2.83
C HIS A 29 9.97 5.71 -3.10
N THR A 30 10.57 5.06 -4.10
CA THR A 30 11.99 5.27 -4.41
C THR A 30 12.16 5.99 -5.74
N ASP A 31 12.47 7.27 -5.65
CA ASP A 31 13.05 8.02 -6.76
C ASP A 31 14.54 7.66 -6.90
N TYR A 32 14.83 6.48 -7.45
CA TYR A 32 16.20 5.98 -7.55
C TYR A 32 17.06 6.97 -8.35
N VAL A 33 18.18 7.37 -7.76
CA VAL A 33 19.11 8.40 -8.23
C VAL A 33 18.57 9.85 -8.32
N TRP A 34 17.52 10.16 -7.55
CA TRP A 34 17.00 11.53 -7.44
C TRP A 34 17.76 12.37 -6.40
N ALA A 35 17.73 11.95 -5.14
CA ALA A 35 18.29 12.71 -4.01
C ALA A 35 19.73 12.31 -3.64
N ALA A 36 20.19 11.17 -4.15
CA ALA A 36 21.53 10.62 -3.89
C ALA A 36 22.01 9.77 -5.07
N ASP A 37 23.25 9.30 -5.01
CA ASP A 37 23.80 8.36 -5.99
C ASP A 37 23.32 6.91 -5.79
N GLU A 38 23.65 6.05 -6.76
CA GLU A 38 23.27 4.64 -6.74
C GLU A 38 23.75 3.90 -5.50
N GLU A 39 24.98 4.14 -5.06
CA GLU A 39 25.57 3.41 -3.93
C GLU A 39 24.87 3.77 -2.63
N THR A 40 24.58 5.06 -2.45
CA THR A 40 23.82 5.56 -1.30
C THR A 40 22.43 4.95 -1.24
N TYR A 41 21.71 4.87 -2.36
CA TYR A 41 20.39 4.22 -2.40
C TYR A 41 20.48 2.71 -2.11
N ARG A 42 21.46 2.01 -2.70
CA ARG A 42 21.65 0.57 -2.47
C ARG A 42 21.93 0.27 -1.00
N GLN A 43 22.75 1.09 -0.36
CA GLN A 43 23.01 1.00 1.08
C GLN A 43 21.72 1.29 1.88
N ALA A 44 20.95 2.31 1.50
CA ALA A 44 19.69 2.65 2.15
C ALA A 44 18.66 1.49 2.06
N PHE A 45 18.55 0.79 0.92
CA PHE A 45 17.68 -0.38 0.77
C PHE A 45 18.03 -1.47 1.78
N ILE A 46 19.32 -1.77 1.91
CA ILE A 46 19.82 -2.80 2.83
C ILE A 46 19.48 -2.43 4.27
N GLU A 47 19.79 -1.20 4.67
CA GLU A 47 19.59 -0.75 6.03
C GLU A 47 18.11 -0.66 6.42
N MET A 48 17.23 -0.26 5.49
CA MET A 48 15.78 -0.26 5.74
C MET A 48 15.23 -1.66 5.84
N ILE A 49 15.64 -2.59 4.97
CA ILE A 49 15.22 -3.99 5.08
C ILE A 49 15.67 -4.60 6.41
N ASP A 50 16.94 -4.40 6.79
CA ASP A 50 17.46 -4.88 8.08
C ASP A 50 16.64 -4.32 9.25
N TYR A 51 16.36 -3.01 9.23
CA TYR A 51 15.53 -2.35 10.24
C TYR A 51 14.13 -2.94 10.32
N TYR A 52 13.41 -3.12 9.21
CA TYR A 52 12.02 -3.60 9.25
C TYR A 52 11.90 -5.10 9.51
N VAL A 53 12.90 -5.90 9.15
CA VAL A 53 12.99 -7.31 9.60
C VAL A 53 13.15 -7.34 11.13
N GLU A 54 13.99 -6.49 11.72
CA GLU A 54 14.12 -6.38 13.17
C GLU A 54 12.83 -5.87 13.84
N GLN A 55 12.14 -4.90 13.24
CA GLN A 55 10.86 -4.40 13.77
C GLN A 55 9.76 -5.46 13.73
N ALA A 56 9.72 -6.31 12.70
CA ALA A 56 8.83 -7.47 12.67
C ALA A 56 9.09 -8.40 13.86
N ASP A 57 10.34 -8.70 14.17
CA ASP A 57 10.71 -9.53 15.33
C ASP A 57 10.35 -8.88 16.67
N LYS A 58 10.58 -7.57 16.81
CA LYS A 58 10.23 -6.81 18.02
C LYS A 58 8.73 -6.81 18.29
N THR A 59 7.93 -6.75 17.24
CA THR A 59 6.47 -6.62 17.34
C THR A 59 5.72 -7.95 17.20
N LYS A 60 6.40 -9.09 16.98
CA LYS A 60 5.76 -10.40 16.73
C LYS A 60 4.74 -10.88 17.78
N ASN A 61 4.87 -10.39 19.02
CA ASN A 61 3.98 -10.75 20.14
C ASN A 61 2.81 -9.77 20.30
N GLU A 62 2.78 -8.69 19.53
CA GLU A 62 1.64 -7.79 19.44
C GLU A 62 0.48 -8.49 18.71
N PRO A 63 -0.77 -8.05 18.93
CA PRO A 63 -1.89 -8.41 18.08
C PRO A 63 -1.55 -8.26 16.59
N PRO A 64 -2.02 -9.15 15.70
CA PRO A 64 -1.64 -9.14 14.28
C PRO A 64 -1.82 -7.78 13.59
N ASP A 65 -2.80 -6.98 14.03
CA ASP A 65 -3.09 -5.66 13.47
C ASP A 65 -2.02 -4.61 13.78
N TRP A 66 -1.17 -4.85 14.77
CA TRP A 66 -0.15 -3.92 15.26
C TRP A 66 1.28 -4.45 15.11
N GLN A 67 1.43 -5.59 14.43
CA GLN A 67 2.74 -6.09 14.01
C GLN A 67 3.29 -5.20 12.90
N SER A 68 4.59 -4.90 12.95
CA SER A 68 5.26 -4.07 11.96
C SER A 68 5.19 -4.72 10.58
N ARG A 69 4.76 -3.95 9.57
CA ARG A 69 4.79 -4.35 8.17
C ARG A 69 5.41 -3.24 7.33
N PHE A 70 6.17 -3.63 6.32
CA PHE A 70 6.85 -2.71 5.40
C PHE A 70 6.67 -3.18 3.96
N HIS A 71 6.40 -2.24 3.07
CA HIS A 71 6.37 -2.46 1.63
C HIS A 71 7.54 -1.74 0.97
N VAL A 72 8.43 -2.51 0.34
CA VAL A 72 9.57 -1.94 -0.39
C VAL A 72 9.12 -1.45 -1.76
N GLY A 73 9.75 -0.38 -2.28
CA GLY A 73 9.35 0.25 -3.55
C GLY A 73 9.56 -0.58 -4.82
N GLY A 74 10.14 -1.77 -4.73
CA GLY A 74 10.32 -2.64 -5.90
C GLY A 74 11.18 -3.87 -5.66
N SER A 75 11.13 -4.80 -6.60
CA SER A 75 11.92 -6.04 -6.52
C SER A 75 13.44 -5.81 -6.63
N PHE A 76 13.87 -4.63 -7.09
CA PHE A 76 15.28 -4.23 -7.11
C PHE A 76 15.89 -4.10 -5.70
N TRP A 77 15.11 -3.68 -4.70
CA TRP A 77 15.58 -3.62 -3.32
C TRP A 77 16.02 -5.01 -2.82
N VAL A 78 15.19 -6.02 -3.08
CA VAL A 78 15.46 -7.41 -2.71
C VAL A 78 16.63 -7.98 -3.52
N TRP A 79 16.78 -7.57 -4.79
CA TRP A 79 17.91 -7.94 -5.64
C TRP A 79 19.25 -7.44 -5.09
N VAL A 80 19.26 -6.19 -4.60
CA VAL A 80 20.44 -5.56 -3.97
C VAL A 80 20.75 -6.29 -2.66
N TYR A 81 19.72 -6.56 -1.85
CA TYR A 81 19.89 -7.27 -0.58
C TYR A 81 20.48 -8.68 -0.78
N GLU A 82 19.93 -9.48 -1.69
CA GLU A 82 20.41 -10.84 -1.99
C GLU A 82 21.89 -10.89 -2.39
N ARG A 83 22.39 -9.84 -3.05
CA ARG A 83 23.78 -9.77 -3.54
C ARG A 83 24.80 -9.28 -2.53
N ASN A 84 24.35 -8.55 -1.52
CA ASN A 84 25.23 -7.90 -0.56
C ASN A 84 25.16 -8.51 0.84
N LYS A 85 24.14 -9.34 1.11
CA LYS A 85 23.93 -9.95 2.42
C LYS A 85 24.19 -11.45 2.39
N SER A 86 24.39 -12.03 3.57
CA SER A 86 24.65 -13.46 3.69
C SER A 86 23.43 -14.29 3.26
N PRO A 87 23.60 -15.56 2.83
CA PRO A 87 22.47 -16.45 2.57
C PRO A 87 21.52 -16.61 3.76
N ALA A 88 22.04 -16.52 4.99
CA ALA A 88 21.24 -16.60 6.21
C ALA A 88 20.36 -15.36 6.39
N ASP A 89 20.89 -14.17 6.13
CA ASP A 89 20.11 -12.93 6.20
C ASP A 89 19.07 -12.87 5.09
N PHE A 90 19.42 -13.31 3.87
CA PHE A 90 18.46 -13.40 2.78
C PHE A 90 17.33 -14.41 3.10
N ALA A 91 17.64 -15.52 3.77
CA ALA A 91 16.62 -16.46 4.22
C ALA A 91 15.66 -15.82 5.25
N LYS A 92 16.15 -14.95 6.15
CA LYS A 92 15.31 -14.18 7.08
C LYS A 92 14.39 -13.21 6.34
N LEU A 93 14.92 -12.47 5.36
CA LEU A 93 14.10 -11.61 4.49
C LEU A 93 13.00 -12.42 3.79
N MET A 94 13.34 -13.59 3.23
CA MET A 94 12.35 -14.45 2.58
C MET A 94 11.31 -15.03 3.54
N ALA A 95 11.68 -15.29 4.79
CA ALA A 95 10.72 -15.65 5.83
C ALA A 95 9.78 -14.47 6.17
N ALA A 96 10.32 -13.26 6.27
CA ALA A 96 9.53 -12.04 6.52
C ALA A 96 8.58 -11.71 5.35
N ILE A 97 9.00 -11.97 4.10
CA ILE A 97 8.13 -11.85 2.93
C ILE A 97 7.02 -12.90 2.96
N ARG A 98 7.34 -14.16 3.30
CA ARG A 98 6.34 -15.23 3.37
C ARG A 98 5.31 -14.98 4.47
N SER A 99 5.72 -14.42 5.60
CA SER A 99 4.82 -14.09 6.71
C SER A 99 4.06 -12.77 6.49
N GLY A 100 4.35 -12.04 5.40
CA GLY A 100 3.71 -10.78 5.05
C GLY A 100 4.14 -9.59 5.91
N HIS A 101 5.26 -9.69 6.62
CA HIS A 101 5.86 -8.56 7.36
C HIS A 101 6.68 -7.65 6.45
N ILE A 102 7.28 -8.23 5.40
CA ILE A 102 7.82 -7.47 4.28
C ILE A 102 6.98 -7.81 3.06
N SER A 103 6.74 -6.83 2.19
CA SER A 103 6.06 -7.03 0.91
C SER A 103 6.76 -6.19 -0.17
N MET A 104 6.56 -6.56 -1.43
CA MET A 104 7.14 -5.87 -2.58
C MET A 104 6.17 -5.99 -3.77
N PRO A 105 6.27 -5.10 -4.77
CA PRO A 105 5.57 -5.30 -6.02
C PRO A 105 6.40 -6.14 -6.98
N LEU A 106 5.78 -6.58 -8.07
CA LEU A 106 6.44 -7.34 -9.12
C LEU A 106 7.48 -6.50 -9.88
N ASN A 107 7.18 -5.22 -10.17
CA ASN A 107 8.08 -4.33 -10.90
C ASN A 107 9.39 -4.06 -10.14
N ALA A 108 10.46 -3.79 -10.88
CA ALA A 108 11.79 -3.58 -10.31
C ALA A 108 11.84 -2.35 -9.39
N LEU A 109 11.25 -1.25 -9.83
CA LEU A 109 11.05 0.03 -9.15
C LEU A 109 9.81 0.68 -9.78
N ASP A 110 9.33 1.81 -9.24
CA ASP A 110 8.38 2.66 -9.96
C ASP A 110 9.01 3.19 -11.25
N GLN A 111 8.38 2.90 -12.38
CA GLN A 111 8.91 3.24 -13.70
C GLN A 111 8.08 4.36 -14.35
N THR A 112 8.72 5.15 -15.21
CA THR A 112 8.03 6.08 -16.11
C THR A 112 7.37 5.28 -17.24
N PHE A 113 6.27 4.60 -16.93
CA PHE A 113 5.62 3.64 -17.84
C PHE A 113 5.19 4.24 -19.19
N GLY A 114 4.92 5.56 -19.25
CA GLY A 114 4.63 6.25 -20.52
C GLY A 114 5.78 6.25 -21.53
N GLY A 115 7.02 6.11 -21.07
CA GLY A 115 8.22 6.01 -21.91
C GLY A 115 8.91 4.64 -21.86
N THR A 116 8.33 3.66 -21.15
CA THR A 116 8.93 2.34 -20.97
C THR A 116 8.44 1.39 -22.07
N PRO A 117 9.32 0.76 -22.88
CA PRO A 117 8.91 -0.25 -23.86
C PRO A 117 8.22 -1.44 -23.19
N THR A 118 7.27 -2.07 -23.87
CA THR A 118 6.52 -3.24 -23.36
C THR A 118 7.44 -4.33 -22.79
N GLU A 119 8.50 -4.69 -23.52
CA GLU A 119 9.47 -5.70 -23.06
C GLU A 119 10.25 -5.28 -21.81
N ALA A 120 10.50 -3.98 -21.63
CA ALA A 120 11.16 -3.48 -20.42
C ALA A 120 10.24 -3.57 -19.19
N VAL A 121 8.92 -3.37 -19.38
CA VAL A 121 7.92 -3.63 -18.32
C VAL A 121 7.92 -5.10 -17.92
N LEU A 122 7.89 -6.03 -18.88
CA LEU A 122 7.88 -7.46 -18.57
C LEU A 122 9.18 -7.92 -17.92
N ARG A 123 10.33 -7.45 -18.41
CA ARG A 123 11.64 -7.80 -17.84
C ARG A 123 11.87 -7.25 -16.45
N SER A 124 11.25 -6.12 -16.09
CA SER A 124 11.34 -5.59 -14.72
C SER A 124 10.68 -6.51 -13.68
N MET A 125 9.84 -7.46 -14.12
CA MET A 125 9.16 -8.42 -13.26
C MET A 125 9.86 -9.79 -13.16
N TYR A 126 10.90 -10.05 -13.96
CA TYR A 126 11.52 -11.38 -14.04
C TYR A 126 12.20 -11.81 -12.74
N TYR A 127 12.83 -10.86 -12.04
CA TYR A 127 13.47 -11.17 -10.77
C TYR A 127 12.44 -11.57 -9.70
N ALA A 128 11.35 -10.81 -9.58
CA ALA A 128 10.24 -11.15 -8.69
C ALA A 128 9.65 -12.53 -9.03
N GLY A 129 9.37 -12.82 -10.30
CA GLY A 129 8.88 -14.13 -10.73
C GLY A 129 9.88 -15.28 -10.47
N SER A 130 11.18 -15.02 -10.53
CA SER A 130 12.21 -15.98 -10.11
C SER A 130 12.14 -16.25 -8.60
N LEU A 131 11.93 -15.21 -7.79
CA LEU A 131 11.75 -15.37 -6.34
C LEU A 131 10.51 -16.19 -6.00
N GLU A 132 9.38 -15.94 -6.66
CA GLU A 132 8.16 -16.74 -6.48
C GLU A 132 8.43 -18.23 -6.68
N LYS A 133 9.17 -18.59 -7.74
CA LYS A 133 9.53 -19.99 -8.04
C LYS A 133 10.52 -20.56 -7.03
N ARG A 134 11.64 -19.86 -6.76
CA ARG A 134 12.71 -20.34 -5.87
C ARG A 134 12.26 -20.47 -4.42
N HIS A 135 11.42 -19.54 -3.97
CA HIS A 135 11.02 -19.43 -2.58
C HIS A 135 9.56 -19.79 -2.33
N LYS A 136 8.77 -20.17 -3.34
CA LYS A 136 7.36 -20.54 -3.18
C LYS A 136 6.57 -19.45 -2.45
N ILE A 137 6.75 -18.20 -2.87
CA ILE A 137 6.02 -17.03 -2.40
C ILE A 137 5.09 -16.55 -3.51
N SER A 138 4.12 -15.71 -3.18
CA SER A 138 3.26 -15.04 -4.16
C SER A 138 3.40 -13.53 -4.03
N ILE A 139 3.57 -12.85 -5.16
CA ILE A 139 3.73 -11.41 -5.28
C ILE A 139 2.61 -10.89 -6.19
N PRO A 140 1.40 -10.68 -5.66
CA PRO A 140 0.22 -10.37 -6.47
C PRO A 140 0.05 -8.87 -6.78
N LEU A 141 1.01 -8.02 -6.41
CA LEU A 141 0.92 -6.57 -6.53
C LEU A 141 1.86 -6.05 -7.63
N ALA A 142 1.38 -5.11 -8.43
CA ALA A 142 2.22 -4.25 -9.28
C ALA A 142 1.87 -2.80 -9.02
N ILE A 143 2.84 -1.89 -9.09
CA ILE A 143 2.67 -0.48 -8.71
C ILE A 143 3.05 0.44 -9.87
N ALA A 144 2.26 1.49 -10.04
CA ALA A 144 2.62 2.65 -10.85
C ALA A 144 2.29 3.91 -10.05
N MET A 145 3.33 4.48 -9.47
CA MET A 145 3.22 5.64 -8.61
C MET A 145 3.61 6.95 -9.31
N GLU A 146 3.37 8.06 -8.61
CA GLU A 146 3.79 9.44 -8.89
C GLU A 146 3.20 10.09 -10.17
N ASN A 147 3.40 9.48 -11.32
CA ASN A 147 2.98 9.99 -12.62
C ASN A 147 1.44 10.08 -12.72
N GLN A 148 0.91 11.18 -13.27
CA GLN A 148 -0.54 11.39 -13.39
C GLN A 148 -1.22 10.37 -14.31
N THR A 149 -0.49 9.81 -15.28
CA THR A 149 -1.03 8.95 -16.34
C THR A 149 -0.78 7.47 -16.08
N LEU A 150 -1.56 6.62 -16.74
CA LEU A 150 -1.33 5.18 -16.86
C LEU A 150 -1.44 4.80 -18.35
N PRO A 151 -0.45 4.10 -18.92
CA PRO A 151 -0.58 3.57 -20.27
C PRO A 151 -1.72 2.54 -20.35
N TYR A 152 -2.52 2.61 -21.41
CA TYR A 152 -3.73 1.80 -21.57
C TYR A 152 -3.49 0.28 -21.45
N GLY A 153 -2.40 -0.22 -22.04
CA GLY A 153 -2.08 -1.65 -22.03
C GLY A 153 -1.39 -2.16 -20.76
N LEU A 154 -0.98 -1.29 -19.84
CA LEU A 154 -0.13 -1.66 -18.71
C LEU A 154 -0.81 -2.67 -17.77
N GLY A 155 -2.09 -2.47 -17.47
CA GLY A 155 -2.85 -3.39 -16.61
C GLY A 155 -2.93 -4.82 -17.18
N ALA A 156 -2.98 -4.99 -18.51
CA ALA A 156 -3.00 -6.30 -19.14
C ALA A 156 -1.64 -7.01 -19.04
N LEU A 157 -0.54 -6.27 -19.23
CA LEU A 157 0.81 -6.81 -19.05
C LEU A 157 1.01 -7.31 -17.63
N TRP A 158 0.58 -6.53 -16.64
CA TRP A 158 0.68 -6.91 -15.24
C TRP A 158 -0.21 -8.09 -14.88
N ALA A 159 -1.47 -8.12 -15.35
CA ALA A 159 -2.34 -9.27 -15.16
C ALA A 159 -1.74 -10.55 -15.75
N GLY A 160 -1.18 -10.47 -16.96
CA GLY A 160 -0.48 -11.58 -17.61
C GLY A 160 0.78 -12.03 -16.88
N ALA A 161 1.45 -11.12 -16.16
CA ALA A 161 2.59 -11.42 -15.29
C ALA A 161 2.19 -11.97 -13.91
N GLY A 162 0.90 -12.07 -13.59
CA GLY A 162 0.39 -12.62 -12.34
C GLY A 162 -0.06 -11.60 -11.30
N ALA A 163 0.01 -10.29 -11.60
CA ALA A 163 -0.55 -9.27 -10.73
C ALA A 163 -2.07 -9.42 -10.64
N ARG A 164 -2.61 -9.28 -9.42
CA ARG A 164 -4.04 -9.25 -9.13
C ARG A 164 -4.48 -7.88 -8.66
N TYR A 165 -3.56 -7.18 -8.02
CA TYR A 165 -3.79 -5.93 -7.33
C TYR A 165 -2.84 -4.86 -7.83
N SER A 166 -3.29 -3.62 -7.73
CA SER A 166 -2.44 -2.47 -7.90
C SER A 166 -3.00 -1.32 -7.09
N TRP A 167 -2.12 -0.41 -6.70
CA TRP A 167 -2.55 0.86 -6.18
C TRP A 167 -1.80 1.97 -6.88
N LYS A 168 -2.39 3.16 -6.85
CA LYS A 168 -1.80 4.35 -7.42
C LYS A 168 -2.03 5.55 -6.51
N GLY A 169 -0.93 6.25 -6.25
CA GLY A 169 -0.90 7.63 -5.82
C GLY A 169 -0.17 8.48 -6.85
N ILE A 170 -0.44 9.79 -6.87
CA ILE A 170 0.16 10.72 -7.82
C ILE A 170 0.82 11.91 -7.13
N CYS A 171 1.76 12.58 -7.78
CA CYS A 171 2.30 13.83 -7.24
C CYS A 171 1.23 14.93 -7.19
N GLY A 172 0.36 14.97 -8.20
CA GLY A 172 -0.54 16.11 -8.44
C GLY A 172 0.20 17.35 -8.95
N CYS A 173 1.49 17.23 -9.27
CA CYS A 173 2.34 18.28 -9.81
C CYS A 173 2.64 18.07 -11.31
N LEU A 174 3.17 19.12 -11.97
CA LEU A 174 3.81 19.08 -13.30
C LEU A 174 3.02 18.34 -14.40
N THR A 175 1.69 18.43 -14.40
CA THR A 175 0.83 17.83 -15.43
C THR A 175 0.15 18.89 -16.29
N LYS A 176 0.02 18.60 -17.59
CA LYS A 176 -0.84 19.36 -18.52
C LYS A 176 -2.29 18.84 -18.53
N LEU A 177 -2.54 17.71 -17.87
CA LEU A 177 -3.90 17.24 -17.64
C LEU A 177 -4.57 18.20 -16.65
N GLU A 178 -5.87 18.43 -16.80
CA GLU A 178 -6.62 19.20 -15.80
C GLU A 178 -6.31 18.66 -14.40
N LYS A 179 -5.98 19.57 -13.48
CA LYS A 179 -5.59 19.23 -12.11
C LYS A 179 -6.75 18.45 -11.47
N THR A 180 -6.58 17.13 -11.44
CA THR A 180 -7.32 16.19 -10.60
C THR A 180 -8.83 16.42 -10.59
N THR A 181 -9.49 16.08 -11.69
CA THR A 181 -10.93 15.88 -11.69
C THR A 181 -11.27 14.68 -10.80
N ARG A 182 -12.42 14.76 -10.10
CA ARG A 182 -12.95 13.67 -9.29
C ARG A 182 -12.93 12.37 -10.10
N ARG A 183 -12.33 11.32 -9.55
CA ARG A 183 -12.38 9.99 -10.18
C ARG A 183 -13.80 9.43 -10.02
N PRO A 184 -14.34 8.74 -11.03
CA PRO A 184 -15.65 8.09 -10.90
C PRO A 184 -15.69 7.04 -9.78
N TYR A 185 -14.56 6.36 -9.55
CA TYR A 185 -14.43 5.30 -8.56
C TYR A 185 -13.05 5.36 -7.88
N GLU A 186 -13.03 5.18 -6.56
CA GLU A 186 -11.81 5.13 -5.73
C GLU A 186 -11.14 3.74 -5.78
N ILE A 187 -11.95 2.71 -5.99
CA ILE A 187 -11.54 1.31 -6.19
C ILE A 187 -12.30 0.77 -7.39
N TYR A 188 -11.60 0.15 -8.34
CA TYR A 188 -12.23 -0.37 -9.56
C TYR A 188 -11.42 -1.51 -10.19
N TRP A 189 -12.08 -2.32 -11.01
CA TRP A 189 -11.40 -3.28 -11.89
C TRP A 189 -10.77 -2.54 -13.07
N TRP A 190 -9.45 -2.45 -13.11
CA TRP A 190 -8.74 -1.96 -14.28
C TRP A 190 -8.65 -3.08 -15.31
N LYS A 191 -9.58 -3.04 -16.28
CA LYS A 191 -9.73 -4.06 -17.32
C LYS A 191 -8.91 -3.69 -18.56
N GLY A 192 -8.07 -4.61 -19.02
CA GLY A 192 -7.35 -4.54 -20.28
C GLY A 192 -8.24 -4.81 -21.50
N ALA A 193 -7.77 -4.45 -22.69
CA ALA A 193 -8.47 -4.68 -23.96
C ALA A 193 -8.70 -6.18 -24.24
N ASP A 194 -7.83 -7.04 -23.70
CA ASP A 194 -7.91 -8.51 -23.78
C ASP A 194 -8.89 -9.12 -22.76
N GLY A 195 -9.53 -8.30 -21.93
CA GLY A 195 -10.47 -8.74 -20.90
C GLY A 195 -9.83 -9.13 -19.57
N SER A 196 -8.50 -9.18 -19.49
CA SER A 196 -7.76 -9.32 -18.23
C SER A 196 -8.08 -8.14 -17.30
N LYS A 197 -7.95 -8.33 -15.99
CA LYS A 197 -8.23 -7.25 -15.03
C LYS A 197 -7.40 -7.39 -13.76
N ILE A 198 -7.05 -6.25 -13.19
CA ILE A 198 -6.50 -6.13 -11.84
C ILE A 198 -7.38 -5.21 -10.99
N LEU A 199 -7.49 -5.46 -9.69
CA LEU A 199 -8.19 -4.58 -8.77
C LEU A 199 -7.27 -3.40 -8.43
N MET A 200 -7.72 -2.19 -8.76
CA MET A 200 -6.96 -0.96 -8.58
C MET A 200 -7.56 -0.14 -7.45
N LYS A 201 -6.70 0.31 -6.52
CA LYS A 201 -7.00 1.41 -5.60
C LYS A 201 -6.34 2.69 -6.13
N TRP A 202 -7.14 3.69 -6.47
CA TRP A 202 -6.62 5.02 -6.81
C TRP A 202 -7.58 6.09 -6.33
N ASN A 203 -7.26 6.68 -5.18
CA ASN A 203 -8.14 7.64 -4.56
C ASN A 203 -8.17 8.96 -5.35
N THR A 204 -9.30 9.65 -5.35
CA THR A 204 -9.40 11.04 -5.78
C THR A 204 -8.54 11.90 -4.87
N MET A 205 -7.66 12.69 -5.48
CA MET A 205 -6.90 13.70 -4.76
C MET A 205 -7.80 14.90 -4.50
N ILE A 206 -8.34 14.99 -3.28
CA ILE A 206 -9.14 16.13 -2.84
C ILE A 206 -8.17 17.29 -2.59
N VAL A 207 -8.08 18.21 -3.56
CA VAL A 207 -7.06 19.26 -3.63
C VAL A 207 -7.05 20.16 -2.37
N GLY A 208 -5.83 20.40 -1.87
CA GLY A 208 -5.41 21.30 -0.80
C GLY A 208 -3.87 21.34 -0.74
N ASP A 209 -3.28 22.21 0.09
CA ASP A 209 -1.85 22.63 0.09
C ASP A 209 -0.77 21.53 0.25
N SER A 210 -1.13 20.25 0.28
CA SER A 210 -0.20 19.16 0.61
C SER A 210 0.13 18.20 -0.54
N GLY A 211 -0.48 18.37 -1.73
CA GLY A 211 -0.11 17.65 -2.97
C GLY A 211 0.00 16.13 -2.80
N ALA A 212 1.16 15.58 -3.17
CA ALA A 212 1.54 14.16 -3.02
C ALA A 212 1.31 13.57 -1.62
N ARG A 213 1.24 14.39 -0.57
CA ARG A 213 1.11 14.00 0.84
C ARG A 213 -0.34 14.03 1.32
N THR A 214 -1.28 13.67 0.46
CA THR A 214 -2.72 13.64 0.75
C THR A 214 -3.33 12.34 0.21
N MET A 215 -4.55 12.00 0.61
CA MET A 215 -5.29 10.89 -0.03
C MET A 215 -5.34 11.11 -1.55
N GLY A 216 -5.04 10.07 -2.33
CA GLY A 216 -4.86 10.12 -3.78
C GLY A 216 -3.45 10.51 -4.23
N GLY A 217 -2.61 10.97 -3.30
CA GLY A 217 -1.19 11.21 -3.49
C GLY A 217 -0.34 9.95 -3.34
N TYR A 218 0.93 9.99 -3.73
CA TYR A 218 1.83 8.84 -3.56
C TYR A 218 2.39 8.66 -2.14
N ALA A 219 2.28 9.69 -1.31
CA ALA A 219 2.62 9.64 0.09
C ALA A 219 1.36 9.88 0.95
N GLU A 220 0.26 9.15 0.67
CA GLU A 220 -1.00 9.33 1.39
C GLU A 220 -0.76 9.20 2.89
N GLY A 221 -0.01 8.17 3.32
CA GLY A 221 0.35 7.89 4.71
C GLY A 221 1.48 8.74 5.30
N ARG A 222 1.82 9.90 4.73
CA ARG A 222 2.95 10.72 5.22
C ARG A 222 2.84 11.07 6.70
N THR A 223 1.63 11.30 7.20
CA THR A 223 1.35 11.70 8.60
C THR A 223 0.21 10.87 9.21
N PRO A 224 0.42 9.57 9.56
CA PRO A 224 -0.66 8.61 9.79
C PRO A 224 -1.86 9.11 10.63
N ASP A 225 -1.62 9.79 11.75
CA ASP A 225 -2.68 10.36 12.60
C ASP A 225 -3.61 11.34 11.86
N ARG A 226 -3.05 12.22 11.03
CA ARG A 226 -3.80 13.23 10.26
C ARG A 226 -4.68 12.55 9.22
N GLU A 227 -4.16 11.55 8.52
CA GLU A 227 -4.86 10.82 7.47
C GLU A 227 -5.99 9.96 8.04
N ILE A 228 -5.75 9.28 9.16
CA ILE A 228 -6.78 8.53 9.89
C ILE A 228 -7.94 9.46 10.27
N ALA A 229 -7.64 10.65 10.78
CA ALA A 229 -8.65 11.65 11.10
C ALA A 229 -9.40 12.11 9.85
N PHE A 230 -8.68 12.38 8.75
CA PHE A 230 -9.25 12.80 7.47
C PHE A 230 -10.23 11.76 6.92
N VAL A 231 -9.80 10.51 6.74
CA VAL A 231 -10.67 9.46 6.16
C VAL A 231 -11.83 9.08 7.08
N THR A 232 -11.76 9.42 8.37
CA THR A 232 -12.85 9.17 9.33
C THR A 232 -13.87 10.30 9.35
N LYS A 233 -13.44 11.57 9.24
CA LYS A 233 -14.27 12.73 9.60
C LYS A 233 -14.52 13.70 8.45
N ASP A 234 -13.68 13.73 7.42
CA ASP A 234 -13.82 14.73 6.37
C ASP A 234 -15.03 14.42 5.48
N PRO A 235 -16.05 15.30 5.43
CA PRO A 235 -17.28 15.02 4.69
C PRO A 235 -17.04 14.91 3.17
N ARG A 236 -15.98 15.55 2.63
CA ARG A 236 -15.65 15.46 1.21
C ARG A 236 -15.16 14.05 0.88
N PHE A 237 -14.28 13.49 1.71
CA PHE A 237 -13.83 12.10 1.56
C PHE A 237 -14.99 11.11 1.73
N LEU A 238 -15.77 11.26 2.80
CA LEU A 238 -16.91 10.38 3.08
C LEU A 238 -17.99 10.42 1.99
N SER A 239 -18.12 11.54 1.28
CA SER A 239 -19.09 11.66 0.17
C SER A 239 -18.69 10.93 -1.11
N ILE A 240 -17.40 10.59 -1.27
CA ILE A 240 -16.88 9.95 -2.49
C ILE A 240 -16.37 8.53 -2.25
N TYR A 241 -16.06 8.16 -1.00
CA TYR A 241 -15.52 6.86 -0.64
C TYR A 241 -16.60 6.00 0.05
N PRO A 242 -17.27 5.08 -0.67
CA PRO A 242 -18.43 4.36 -0.16
C PRO A 242 -18.09 3.11 0.67
N TYR A 243 -16.81 2.77 0.81
CA TYR A 243 -16.38 1.51 1.43
C TYR A 243 -16.03 1.68 2.92
N PRO A 244 -16.33 0.68 3.76
CA PRO A 244 -15.95 0.68 5.18
C PRO A 244 -14.47 0.33 5.41
N GLU A 245 -13.80 -0.30 4.45
CA GLU A 245 -12.37 -0.55 4.43
C GLU A 245 -11.64 0.57 3.68
N VAL A 246 -10.67 1.23 4.32
CA VAL A 246 -9.88 2.33 3.72
C VAL A 246 -8.40 1.98 3.77
N GLY A 247 -7.72 2.04 2.62
CA GLY A 247 -6.25 1.96 2.55
C GLY A 247 -5.61 3.34 2.53
N ILE A 248 -4.60 3.56 3.37
CA ILE A 248 -3.76 4.76 3.40
C ILE A 248 -2.32 4.29 3.18
N PHE A 249 -1.79 4.52 1.98
CA PHE A 249 -0.51 3.95 1.54
C PHE A 249 0.52 5.05 1.24
N GLY A 250 1.80 4.74 1.47
CA GLY A 250 2.95 5.57 1.08
C GLY A 250 3.42 6.53 2.18
N LYS A 251 4.72 6.47 2.50
CA LYS A 251 5.41 7.36 3.47
C LYS A 251 6.69 7.96 2.89
N GLY A 252 7.41 7.19 2.07
CA GLY A 252 8.77 7.50 1.62
C GLY A 252 8.91 8.86 0.96
N TRP A 253 7.93 9.25 0.13
CA TRP A 253 7.97 10.53 -0.59
C TRP A 253 9.30 10.69 -1.35
N ASP A 254 10.07 11.75 -1.09
CA ASP A 254 11.39 12.00 -1.69
C ASP A 254 12.53 11.63 -0.71
N ASP A 255 12.23 10.94 0.41
CA ASP A 255 13.21 10.58 1.43
C ASP A 255 14.17 9.51 0.87
N ILE A 256 15.49 9.64 1.14
CA ILE A 256 16.47 8.58 0.82
C ILE A 256 16.22 7.33 1.69
N LYS A 257 15.76 7.55 2.92
CA LYS A 257 15.58 6.50 3.92
C LYS A 257 14.41 6.80 4.84
N THR A 258 13.54 5.81 5.01
CA THR A 258 12.37 5.87 5.89
C THR A 258 12.48 4.79 6.97
N THR A 259 12.96 5.12 8.16
CA THR A 259 12.95 4.21 9.33
C THR A 259 12.09 4.81 10.43
N THR A 260 10.93 4.23 10.71
CA THR A 260 9.98 4.76 11.68
C THR A 260 9.09 3.69 12.32
N GLU A 261 8.59 3.98 13.52
CA GLU A 261 7.58 3.19 14.24
C GLU A 261 6.20 3.87 14.24
N GLU A 262 6.07 5.01 13.54
CA GLU A 262 4.86 5.85 13.50
C GLU A 262 3.60 5.07 13.13
N PHE A 263 3.70 4.09 12.22
CA PHE A 263 2.54 3.33 11.73
C PHE A 263 1.98 2.39 12.80
N VAL A 264 2.86 1.68 13.52
CA VAL A 264 2.47 0.83 14.66
C VAL A 264 1.87 1.69 15.77
N ASN A 265 2.51 2.81 16.09
CA ASN A 265 2.04 3.72 17.13
C ASN A 265 0.68 4.34 16.79
N ALA A 266 0.48 4.79 15.54
CA ALA A 266 -0.78 5.33 15.07
C ALA A 266 -1.89 4.27 15.04
N ALA A 267 -1.59 3.04 14.63
CA ALA A 267 -2.57 1.94 14.62
C ALA A 267 -3.08 1.61 16.02
N LYS A 268 -2.18 1.49 17.00
CA LYS A 268 -2.52 1.30 18.41
C LYS A 268 -3.35 2.46 18.96
N LYS A 269 -2.87 3.68 18.78
CA LYS A 269 -3.48 4.91 19.31
C LYS A 269 -4.89 5.16 18.77
N ASN A 270 -5.13 4.87 17.49
CA ASN A 270 -6.36 5.27 16.82
C ASN A 270 -7.40 4.13 16.65
N SER A 271 -7.11 2.93 17.14
CA SER A 271 -8.10 1.85 17.18
C SER A 271 -9.12 2.09 18.30
N THR A 272 -10.41 1.96 17.99
CA THR A 272 -11.56 2.10 18.91
C THR A 272 -12.56 0.95 18.65
N PRO A 273 -13.59 0.76 19.50
CA PRO A 273 -14.61 -0.25 19.23
C PRO A 273 -15.30 -0.08 17.86
N GLU A 274 -15.45 1.15 17.37
CA GLU A 274 -16.11 1.48 16.09
C GLU A 274 -15.15 1.50 14.89
N ARG A 275 -13.83 1.56 15.14
CA ARG A 275 -12.81 1.68 14.10
C ARG A 275 -11.57 0.86 14.43
N LYS A 276 -11.22 -0.06 13.54
CA LYS A 276 -10.00 -0.85 13.62
C LYS A 276 -8.92 -0.24 12.72
N VAL A 277 -7.73 0.03 13.25
CA VAL A 277 -6.58 0.49 12.47
C VAL A 277 -5.51 -0.60 12.45
N ILE A 278 -5.05 -0.95 11.26
CA ILE A 278 -4.25 -2.13 10.95
C ILE A 278 -2.98 -1.66 10.25
N VAL A 279 -1.81 -2.07 10.74
CA VAL A 279 -0.53 -1.94 10.01
C VAL A 279 -0.56 -2.94 8.86
N SER A 280 -0.51 -2.48 7.62
CA SER A 280 -0.86 -3.26 6.43
C SER A 280 0.37 -3.57 5.59
N ASN A 281 0.38 -4.72 4.91
CA ASN A 281 1.33 -5.04 3.83
C ASN A 281 0.75 -4.73 2.43
N MET A 282 -0.32 -3.93 2.39
CA MET A 282 -1.13 -3.55 1.23
C MET A 282 -1.94 -4.67 0.61
N ILE A 283 -1.43 -5.90 0.58
CA ILE A 283 -2.14 -7.04 0.01
C ILE A 283 -3.37 -7.39 0.85
N ASP A 284 -3.26 -7.29 2.18
CA ASP A 284 -4.34 -7.56 3.14
C ASP A 284 -5.54 -6.57 3.08
N PHE A 285 -5.38 -5.47 2.35
CA PHE A 285 -6.46 -4.52 2.07
C PHE A 285 -7.35 -4.96 0.88
N PHE A 286 -6.80 -5.66 -0.11
CA PHE A 286 -7.50 -6.05 -1.35
C PHE A 286 -8.22 -7.39 -1.24
#